data_AF-A0A2V6HRJ6-F1
#
_entry.id   AF-A0A2V6HRJ6-F1
#
_cell.length_a   1.000
_cell.length_b   1.000
_cell.length_c   1.000
_cell.angle_alpha   90.00
_cell.angle_beta   90.00
_cell.angle_gamma   90.00
#
_symmetry.space_group_name_H-M   'P 1'
#
loop_
_entity.id
_entity.type
_entity.pdbx_description
1 polymer ?
#
loop_
_entity_poly.entity_id
_entity_poly.type
_entity_poly.pdbx_seq_one_letter_code
_entity_poly.pdbx_strand_id
1 'polypeptide(L)'
;MKNARGVAGLLGLAMLFWLVDLALAQPPPGLPPQPPVPRALPVDETPERPPAAETEQPEKRQLEYANALFTRKLYDLAIPEYQKYLDDYPGASGRPNAYFSLGECYR
;
A
#
# COMPACT_ATOMS: atom_id res chain seq x y z
N MET A 1 -19.81 -56.82 -39.82
CA MET A 1 -19.11 -57.00 -38.52
C MET A 1 -19.66 -55.98 -37.54
N LYS A 2 -20.27 -56.46 -36.45
CA LYS A 2 -20.32 -55.91 -35.07
C LYS A 2 -20.61 -54.41 -34.83
N ASN A 3 -21.60 -54.22 -33.97
CA ASN A 3 -22.22 -52.99 -33.50
C ASN A 3 -21.45 -52.40 -32.31
N ALA A 4 -21.71 -51.11 -32.02
CA ALA A 4 -22.17 -50.58 -30.73
C ALA A 4 -21.35 -49.42 -30.09
N ARG A 5 -22.08 -48.29 -29.91
CA ARG A 5 -22.23 -47.45 -28.70
C ARG A 5 -20.95 -46.79 -28.15
N GLY A 6 -20.86 -45.49 -27.89
CA GLY A 6 -21.81 -44.38 -27.79
C GLY A 6 -21.14 -43.35 -26.87
N VAL A 7 -21.22 -42.05 -27.18
CA VAL A 7 -20.81 -40.99 -26.23
C VAL A 7 -21.92 -39.95 -26.24
N ALA A 8 -22.82 -40.12 -25.27
CA ALA A 8 -23.77 -39.11 -24.84
C ALA A 8 -23.04 -38.04 -24.02
N GLY A 9 -23.51 -36.80 -24.09
CA GLY A 9 -23.24 -35.80 -23.04
C GLY A 9 -22.40 -34.60 -23.46
N LEU A 10 -22.76 -33.96 -24.57
CA LEU A 10 -22.67 -32.51 -24.69
C LEU A 10 -23.51 -31.86 -23.57
N LEU A 11 -23.08 -30.66 -23.12
CA LEU A 11 -23.76 -29.73 -22.20
C LEU A 11 -23.31 -29.83 -20.73
N GLY A 12 -22.31 -29.05 -20.34
CA GLY A 12 -21.95 -28.93 -18.93
C GLY A 12 -20.99 -27.83 -18.50
N LEU A 13 -20.65 -26.84 -19.34
CA LEU A 13 -19.60 -25.88 -18.95
C LEU A 13 -19.83 -24.43 -19.44
N ALA A 14 -21.09 -24.00 -19.60
CA ALA A 14 -21.42 -22.63 -20.00
C ALA A 14 -22.48 -21.96 -19.10
N MET A 15 -22.70 -22.43 -17.87
CA MET A 15 -23.75 -21.88 -16.99
C MET A 15 -23.35 -21.83 -15.51
N LEU A 16 -22.17 -21.28 -15.22
CA LEU A 16 -21.70 -21.08 -13.84
C LEU A 16 -21.20 -19.65 -13.57
N PHE A 17 -21.54 -18.71 -14.45
CA PHE A 17 -21.14 -17.29 -14.33
C PHE A 17 -22.31 -16.33 -14.10
N TRP A 18 -23.48 -16.82 -13.69
CA TRP A 18 -24.62 -16.00 -13.26
C TRP A 18 -25.16 -16.58 -11.96
N LEU A 19 -25.00 -15.85 -10.85
CA LEU A 19 -25.61 -15.98 -9.50
C LEU A 19 -24.66 -15.67 -8.32
N VAL A 20 -23.63 -14.83 -8.50
CA VAL A 20 -22.93 -14.15 -7.38
C VAL A 20 -23.34 -12.68 -7.35
N ASP A 21 -24.64 -12.45 -7.26
CA ASP A 21 -25.19 -11.16 -6.84
C ASP A 21 -26.52 -11.43 -6.12
N LEU A 22 -26.44 -11.78 -4.83
CA LEU A 22 -27.62 -11.73 -3.96
C LEU A 22 -27.24 -11.51 -2.49
N ALA A 23 -27.14 -10.22 -2.16
CA ALA A 23 -27.69 -9.62 -0.95
C ALA A 23 -27.39 -10.29 0.42
N LEU A 24 -26.22 -10.01 0.99
CA LEU A 24 -26.06 -9.99 2.46
C LEU A 24 -26.47 -8.62 3.02
N ALA A 25 -27.74 -8.28 2.89
CA ALA A 25 -28.34 -7.13 3.56
C ALA A 25 -29.42 -7.61 4.54
N GLN A 26 -29.00 -8.12 5.70
CA GLN A 26 -29.86 -8.23 6.87
C GLN A 26 -29.38 -7.19 7.89
N PRO A 27 -30.09 -6.06 8.10
CA PRO A 27 -29.76 -5.16 9.20
C PRO A 27 -30.02 -5.87 10.54
N PRO A 28 -29.12 -5.75 11.53
CA PRO A 28 -29.34 -6.36 12.84
C PRO A 28 -30.59 -5.76 13.51
N PRO A 29 -31.35 -6.56 14.29
CA PRO A 29 -32.57 -6.11 14.95
C PRO A 29 -32.28 -4.96 15.92
N GLY A 30 -33.24 -4.03 15.99
CA GLY A 30 -33.13 -2.68 16.52
C GLY A 30 -32.42 -2.54 17.87
N LEU A 31 -31.37 -1.72 17.88
CA LEU A 31 -30.81 -1.14 19.09
C LEU A 31 -31.81 -0.14 19.70
N PRO A 32 -31.91 -0.03 21.03
CA PRO A 32 -32.74 0.98 21.68
C PRO A 32 -32.34 2.40 21.20
N PRO A 33 -33.27 3.37 21.21
CA PRO A 33 -32.97 4.73 20.76
C PRO A 33 -31.84 5.30 21.60
N GLN A 34 -30.68 5.47 20.98
CA GLN A 34 -29.55 6.16 21.59
C GLN A 34 -29.99 7.61 21.85
N PRO A 35 -29.79 8.15 23.07
CA PRO A 35 -30.03 9.57 23.30
C PRO A 35 -29.22 10.40 22.30
N PRO A 36 -29.70 11.58 21.87
CA PRO A 36 -28.99 12.37 20.88
C PRO A 36 -27.64 12.76 21.46
N VAL A 37 -26.59 12.10 20.97
CA VAL A 37 -25.21 12.49 21.22
C VAL A 37 -25.12 13.94 20.76
N PRO A 38 -24.71 14.90 21.60
CA PRO A 38 -24.45 16.26 21.17
C PRO A 38 -23.52 16.15 19.97
N ARG A 39 -24.00 16.56 18.79
CA ARG A 39 -23.17 16.63 17.59
C ARG A 39 -21.93 17.40 18.00
N ALA A 40 -20.76 16.75 17.90
CA ALA A 40 -19.50 17.47 17.97
C ALA A 40 -19.65 18.65 17.01
N LEU A 41 -19.47 19.86 17.54
CA LEU A 41 -19.30 21.04 16.70
C LEU A 41 -18.27 20.64 15.63
N PRO A 42 -18.47 21.02 14.36
CA PRO A 42 -17.42 20.82 13.37
C PRO A 42 -16.22 21.59 13.87
N VAL A 43 -15.29 20.88 14.53
CA VAL A 43 -13.92 21.31 14.58
C VAL A 43 -13.54 21.44 13.12
N ASP A 44 -13.07 22.63 12.75
CA ASP A 44 -12.55 22.93 11.44
C ASP A 44 -11.28 22.08 11.23
N GLU A 45 -11.46 20.76 11.10
CA GLU A 45 -10.45 19.82 10.64
C GLU A 45 -10.37 19.99 9.14
N THR A 46 -9.90 21.17 8.71
CA THR A 46 -9.04 21.19 7.54
C THR A 46 -7.97 20.15 7.83
N PRO A 47 -7.86 19.04 7.05
CA PRO A 47 -6.79 18.10 7.27
C PRO A 47 -5.52 18.88 6.96
N GLU A 48 -4.84 19.38 7.99
CA GLU A 48 -3.46 19.84 7.88
C GLU A 48 -2.68 18.60 7.50
N ARG A 49 -2.54 18.40 6.18
CA ARG A 49 -1.69 17.36 5.62
C ARG A 49 -0.35 17.58 6.31
N PRO A 50 0.15 16.59 7.08
CA PRO A 50 1.38 16.78 7.84
C PRO A 50 2.49 17.26 6.90
N PRO A 51 3.49 17.97 7.41
CA PRO A 51 4.60 18.56 6.62
C PRO A 51 5.32 17.56 5.70
N ALA A 52 5.08 16.26 5.88
CA ALA A 52 5.50 15.16 5.01
C ALA A 52 5.29 15.44 3.51
N ALA A 53 4.14 15.98 3.09
CA ALA A 53 3.87 16.10 1.65
C ALA A 53 4.75 17.13 0.92
N GLU A 54 5.26 18.14 1.63
CA GLU A 54 6.16 19.15 1.04
C GLU A 54 7.62 18.68 1.05
N THR A 55 8.03 17.90 2.05
CA THR A 55 9.38 17.31 2.12
C THR A 55 9.53 16.04 1.27
N GLU A 56 8.42 15.37 0.92
CA GLU A 56 8.38 14.13 0.15
C GLU A 56 9.13 14.18 -1.19
N GLN A 57 9.10 15.30 -1.91
CA GLN A 57 9.81 15.42 -3.18
C GLN A 57 11.34 15.56 -3.04
N PRO A 58 11.86 16.51 -2.24
CA PRO A 58 13.30 16.63 -2.04
C PRO A 58 13.89 15.41 -1.31
N GLU A 59 13.19 14.86 -0.30
CA GLU A 59 13.64 13.66 0.41
C GLU A 59 13.76 12.48 -0.55
N LYS A 60 12.74 12.24 -1.40
CA LYS A 60 12.75 11.13 -2.35
C LYS A 60 13.90 11.24 -3.33
N ARG A 61 14.16 12.43 -3.87
CA ARG A 61 15.30 12.65 -4.80
C ARG A 61 16.65 12.40 -4.13
N GLN A 62 16.82 12.85 -2.89
CA GLN A 62 18.06 12.60 -2.13
C GLN A 62 18.27 11.10 -1.92
N LEU A 63 17.22 10.37 -1.54
CA LEU A 63 17.31 8.92 -1.36
C LEU A 63 17.58 8.17 -2.67
N GLU A 64 16.94 8.56 -3.77
CA GLU A 64 17.19 8.00 -5.10
C GLU A 64 18.64 8.23 -5.55
N TYR A 65 19.20 9.41 -5.26
CA TYR A 65 20.59 9.71 -5.56
C TYR A 65 21.55 8.78 -4.80
N ALA A 66 21.36 8.63 -3.49
CA ALA A 66 22.16 7.71 -2.68
C ALA A 66 22.04 6.25 -3.17
N ASN A 67 20.82 5.80 -3.51
CA ASN A 67 20.58 4.47 -4.06
C ASN A 67 21.25 4.23 -5.43
N ALA A 68 21.33 5.27 -6.27
CA ALA A 68 22.02 5.18 -7.56
C ALA A 68 23.52 4.99 -7.39
N LEU A 69 24.12 5.64 -6.39
CA LEU A 69 25.53 5.45 -6.01
C LEU A 69 25.77 4.04 -5.45
N PHE A 70 24.91 3.60 -4.53
CA PHE A 70 24.96 2.26 -3.94
C PHE A 70 24.88 1.15 -5.00
N THR A 71 23.94 1.25 -5.94
CA THR A 71 23.74 0.26 -7.01
C THR A 71 24.97 0.16 -7.93
N ARG A 72 25.74 1.25 -8.06
CA ARG A 72 27.01 1.30 -8.79
C ARG A 72 28.21 0.85 -7.95
N LYS A 73 27.99 0.42 -6.71
CA LYS A 73 29.00 0.05 -5.72
C LYS A 73 29.98 1.18 -5.36
N LEU A 74 29.55 2.43 -5.53
CA LEU A 74 30.33 3.60 -5.17
C LEU A 74 30.09 3.93 -3.69
N TYR A 75 30.48 3.02 -2.80
CA TYR A 75 30.14 3.12 -1.38
C TYR A 75 30.72 4.36 -0.70
N ASP A 76 31.96 4.73 -1.05
CA ASP A 76 32.60 5.96 -0.56
C ASP A 76 31.78 7.23 -0.84
N LEU A 77 31.00 7.23 -1.93
CA LEU A 77 30.11 8.32 -2.29
C LEU A 77 28.69 8.11 -1.75
N ALA A 78 28.20 6.87 -1.66
CA ALA A 78 26.86 6.57 -1.20
C ALA A 78 26.68 6.86 0.30
N ILE A 79 27.69 6.54 1.11
CA ILE A 79 27.69 6.73 2.57
C ILE A 79 27.32 8.17 2.98
N PRO A 80 28.03 9.22 2.51
CA PRO A 80 27.71 10.60 2.92
C PRO A 80 26.32 11.04 2.43
N GLU A 81 25.84 10.52 1.30
CA GLU A 81 24.50 10.88 0.78
C GLU A 81 23.36 10.23 1.59
N TYR A 82 23.56 9.00 2.08
CA TYR A 82 22.62 8.39 3.03
C TYR A 82 22.64 9.08 4.38
N GLN A 83 23.83 9.44 4.90
CA GLN A 83 23.93 10.21 6.15
C GLN A 83 23.20 11.54 6.03
N LYS A 84 23.46 12.28 4.95
CA LYS A 84 22.75 13.52 4.64
C LYS A 84 21.23 13.33 4.58
N TYR A 85 20.74 12.27 3.93
CA TYR A 85 19.31 11.99 3.91
C TYR A 85 18.73 11.77 5.32
N LEU A 86 19.46 11.07 6.18
CA LEU A 86 19.05 10.79 7.55
C LEU A 86 19.10 12.03 8.45
N ASP A 87 19.99 12.97 8.17
CA ASP A 87 20.13 14.23 8.92
C ASP A 87 19.10 15.28 8.47
N ASP A 88 18.99 15.49 7.15
CA ASP A 88 18.14 16.54 6.57
C ASP A 88 16.65 16.19 6.61
N TYR A 89 16.31 14.89 6.64
CA TYR A 89 14.92 14.42 6.59
C TYR A 89 14.58 13.45 7.74
N PRO A 90 14.45 13.95 8.98
CA PRO A 90 14.16 13.13 10.18
C PRO A 90 12.79 12.43 10.15
N GLY A 91 11.83 12.96 9.39
CA GLY A 91 10.46 12.40 9.27
C GLY A 91 10.19 11.64 7.98
N ALA A 92 11.17 11.51 7.08
CA ALA A 92 10.93 10.92 5.77
C ALA A 92 10.60 9.43 5.84
N SER A 93 9.71 8.99 4.95
CA SER A 93 9.24 7.60 4.92
C SER A 93 10.33 6.60 4.51
N GLY A 94 11.36 7.05 3.78
CA GLY A 94 12.44 6.21 3.25
C GLY A 94 13.61 5.97 4.21
N ARG A 95 13.56 6.47 5.45
CA ARG A 95 14.63 6.30 6.45
C ARG A 95 15.01 4.85 6.74
N PRO A 96 14.07 3.89 6.88
CA PRO A 96 14.44 2.50 7.12
C PRO A 96 15.29 1.92 5.97
N ASN A 97 14.98 2.29 4.73
CA ASN A 97 15.75 1.88 3.56
C ASN A 97 17.15 2.53 3.56
N ALA A 98 17.24 3.81 3.91
CA ALA A 98 18.53 4.50 4.03
C ALA A 98 19.44 3.86 5.09
N TYR A 99 18.92 3.51 6.28
CA TYR A 99 19.70 2.81 7.30
C TYR A 99 20.17 1.43 6.84
N PHE A 100 19.30 0.65 6.19
CA PHE A 100 19.66 -0.65 5.66
C PHE A 100 20.79 -0.55 4.63
N SER A 101 20.63 0.32 3.63
CA SER A 101 21.64 0.50 2.59
C SER A 101 22.95 1.09 3.14
N LEU A 102 22.88 2.00 4.12
CA LEU A 102 24.07 2.52 4.80
C LEU A 102 24.84 1.42 5.53
N GLY A 103 24.14 0.51 6.23
CA GLY A 103 24.76 -0.67 6.83
C GLY A 103 25.44 -1.57 5.78
N GLU A 104 24.76 -1.82 4.66
CA GLU A 104 25.33 -2.59 3.55
C GLU A 104 26.53 -1.89 2.89
N CYS A 105 26.64 -0.56 2.93
CA CYS A 105 27.83 0.14 2.43
C CYS A 105 29.10 -0.19 3.24
N TYR A 106 28.94 -0.54 4.53
CA TYR A 106 30.06 -0.83 5.43
C TYR A 106 30.41 -2.32 5.53
N ARG A 107 29.66 -3.19 4.83
CA ARG A 107 29.84 -4.65 4.86
C ARG A 107 30.92 -5.11 3.88
#